data_AF-A0A251YSA0-F1
#
_entry.id   AF-A0A251YSA0-F1
#
_cell.length_a   1.000
_cell.length_b   1.000
_cell.length_c   1.000
_cell.angle_alpha   90.00
_cell.angle_beta   90.00
_cell.angle_gamma   90.00
#
_symmetry.space_group_name_H-M   'P 1'
#
loop_
_entity.id
_entity.type
_entity.pdbx_description
1 polymer ?
#
loop_
_entity_poly.entity_id
_entity_poly.type
_entity_poly.pdbx_seq_one_letter_code
_entity_poly.pdbx_strand_id
1 'polypeptide(L)'
;MTPSKPSRTVRERRGAMIFTSVLIAVILVFAGSAVLRPGAVPLWAFLGLTGAGIAVGLVVYAVRNGWIRLLLLVGVLGVAFALNASSMAGASVPFVAGTLVGAFLSRDEWPWRRSAEERLRESHPRSLASIGPWSGSGLTATLAEVPVGTRGATETGVLLESGDVAARVRVDELHRLVTGRAGIAESVDSDDSDASGRTVYLTRVDSSSPDSIVGEVLVGLPGDALAFLRITDPMPAAPTAVLTGSDLVAFREWALTVPAP
;
A
#
# COMPACT_ATOMS: atom_id res chain seq x y z
N MET A 1 -13.77 -18.85 26.28
CA MET A 1 -13.31 -17.83 25.32
C MET A 1 -12.24 -18.46 24.44
N THR A 2 -12.63 -18.96 23.28
CA THR A 2 -11.69 -19.43 22.25
C THR A 2 -10.97 -18.20 21.68
N PRO A 3 -9.63 -18.20 21.57
CA PRO A 3 -8.92 -17.09 20.94
C PRO A 3 -9.42 -16.98 19.49
N SER A 4 -9.99 -15.83 19.15
CA SER A 4 -10.38 -15.50 17.77
C SER A 4 -9.17 -15.72 16.89
N LYS A 5 -9.29 -16.58 15.89
CA LYS A 5 -8.22 -16.81 14.91
C LYS A 5 -7.81 -15.45 14.34
N PRO A 6 -6.50 -15.17 14.22
CA PRO A 6 -6.05 -13.95 13.57
C PRO A 6 -6.68 -13.89 12.18
N SER A 7 -7.19 -12.73 11.82
CA SER A 7 -7.73 -12.42 10.51
C SER A 7 -6.74 -12.79 9.40
N ARG A 8 -7.26 -13.03 8.20
CA ARG A 8 -6.45 -13.42 7.05
C ARG A 8 -5.46 -12.31 6.68
N THR A 9 -5.83 -11.05 6.81
CA THR A 9 -4.96 -9.86 6.68
C THR A 9 -3.77 -9.93 7.62
N VAL A 10 -3.99 -10.21 8.91
CA VAL A 10 -2.90 -10.34 9.90
C VAL A 10 -2.01 -11.53 9.55
N ARG A 11 -2.56 -12.64 9.05
CA ARG A 11 -1.79 -13.82 8.65
C ARG A 11 -0.98 -13.58 7.37
N GLU A 12 -1.57 -12.98 6.34
CA GLU A 12 -0.90 -12.64 5.08
C GLU A 12 0.18 -11.58 5.30
N ARG A 13 -0.08 -10.54 6.10
CA ARG A 13 0.94 -9.55 6.50
C ARG A 13 2.08 -10.16 7.30
N ARG A 14 1.79 -11.06 8.25
CA ARG A 14 2.84 -11.80 8.97
C ARG A 14 3.65 -12.68 8.03
N GLY A 15 3.00 -13.37 7.09
CA GLY A 15 3.67 -14.18 6.07
C GLY A 15 4.58 -13.35 5.19
N ALA A 16 4.10 -12.21 4.70
CA ALA A 16 4.84 -11.28 3.87
C ALA A 16 6.04 -10.68 4.63
N MET A 17 5.85 -10.27 5.89
CA MET A 17 6.93 -9.79 6.76
C MET A 17 8.00 -10.85 7.02
N ILE A 18 7.60 -12.10 7.30
CA ILE A 18 8.55 -13.21 7.49
C ILE A 18 9.35 -13.44 6.20
N PHE A 19 8.67 -13.48 5.06
CA PHE A 19 9.30 -13.67 3.76
C PHE A 19 10.29 -12.54 3.44
N THR A 20 9.91 -11.27 3.63
CA THR A 20 10.81 -10.14 3.39
C THR A 20 11.95 -10.09 4.39
N SER A 21 11.73 -10.50 5.65
CA SER A 21 12.80 -10.65 6.65
C SER A 21 13.84 -11.69 6.20
N VAL A 22 13.39 -12.85 5.73
CA VAL A 22 14.26 -13.91 5.20
C VAL A 22 15.04 -13.39 3.99
N LEU A 23 14.38 -12.68 3.08
CA LEU A 23 15.04 -12.11 1.90
C LEU A 23 16.11 -11.07 2.27
N ILE A 24 15.82 -10.18 3.22
CA ILE A 24 16.80 -9.22 3.77
C ILE A 24 18.01 -9.96 4.35
N ALA A 25 17.77 -11.01 5.15
CA ALA A 25 18.83 -11.81 5.74
C ALA A 25 19.70 -12.47 4.65
N VAL A 26 19.10 -13.07 3.63
CA VAL A 26 19.81 -13.67 2.49
C VAL A 26 20.64 -12.63 1.75
N ILE A 27 20.09 -11.45 1.46
CA ILE A 27 20.81 -10.36 0.77
C ILE A 27 22.02 -9.91 1.59
N LEU A 28 21.86 -9.67 2.89
CA LEU A 28 22.95 -9.21 3.76
C LEU A 28 24.02 -10.29 3.97
N VAL A 29 23.63 -11.55 4.14
CA VAL A 29 24.57 -12.68 4.26
C VAL A 29 25.34 -12.86 2.96
N PHE A 30 24.66 -12.79 1.81
CA PHE A 30 25.31 -12.86 0.51
C PHE A 30 26.31 -11.71 0.32
N ALA A 31 25.90 -10.47 0.56
CA ALA A 31 26.76 -9.29 0.46
C ALA A 31 27.98 -9.38 1.40
N GLY A 32 27.77 -9.80 2.66
CA GLY A 32 28.86 -10.03 3.61
C GLY A 32 29.81 -11.13 3.13
N SER A 33 29.27 -12.25 2.65
CA SER A 33 30.07 -13.38 2.15
C SER A 33 30.88 -13.03 0.90
N ALA A 34 30.33 -12.23 0.00
CA ALA A 34 30.96 -11.84 -1.25
C ALA A 34 32.12 -10.85 -1.07
N VAL A 35 32.13 -10.07 0.01
CA VAL A 35 33.02 -8.91 0.13
C VAL A 35 33.91 -8.94 1.38
N LEU A 36 33.40 -9.46 2.51
CA LEU A 36 34.18 -9.55 3.76
C LEU A 36 35.08 -10.80 3.79
N ARG A 37 34.60 -11.96 3.32
CA ARG A 37 35.42 -13.20 3.27
C ARG A 37 36.69 -13.05 2.42
N PRO A 38 36.64 -12.45 1.21
CA PRO A 38 37.85 -12.22 0.43
C PRO A 38 38.69 -11.03 0.92
N GLY A 39 38.25 -10.29 1.96
CA GLY A 39 38.93 -9.09 2.43
C GLY A 39 38.86 -7.90 1.47
N ALA A 40 37.93 -7.93 0.52
CA ALA A 40 37.83 -6.93 -0.55
C ALA A 40 37.38 -5.55 -0.03
N VAL A 41 36.57 -5.52 1.04
CA VAL A 41 36.15 -4.27 1.71
C VAL A 41 36.28 -4.45 3.22
N PRO A 42 36.87 -3.47 3.94
CA PRO A 42 36.97 -3.52 5.39
C PRO A 42 35.59 -3.37 6.05
N LEU A 43 35.43 -3.94 7.25
CA LEU A 43 34.14 -3.99 7.95
C LEU A 43 33.47 -2.62 8.12
N TRP A 44 34.26 -1.58 8.45
CA TRP A 44 33.72 -0.22 8.62
C TRP A 44 33.13 0.34 7.31
N ALA A 45 33.77 0.06 6.17
CA ALA A 45 33.31 0.50 4.86
C ALA A 45 32.08 -0.30 4.43
N PHE A 46 32.03 -1.60 4.73
CA PHE A 46 30.83 -2.42 4.54
C PHE A 46 29.64 -1.84 5.31
N LEU A 47 29.79 -1.58 6.61
CA LEU A 47 28.72 -1.01 7.45
C LEU A 47 28.30 0.38 6.96
N GLY A 48 29.26 1.25 6.62
CA GLY A 48 28.98 2.59 6.11
C GLY A 48 28.21 2.57 4.80
N LEU A 49 28.63 1.73 3.84
CA LEU A 49 27.99 1.62 2.52
C LEU A 49 26.61 0.97 2.60
N THR A 50 26.44 -0.06 3.44
CA THR A 50 25.13 -0.66 3.67
C THR A 50 24.17 0.32 4.34
N GLY A 51 24.62 1.06 5.37
CA GLY A 51 23.83 2.11 6.01
C GLY A 51 23.43 3.22 5.05
N ALA A 52 24.37 3.72 4.24
CA ALA A 52 24.11 4.72 3.21
C ALA A 52 23.11 4.20 2.16
N GLY A 53 23.27 2.96 1.70
CA GLY A 53 22.33 2.30 0.80
C GLY A 53 20.92 2.24 1.40
N ILE A 54 20.78 1.79 2.66
CA ILE A 54 19.48 1.71 3.34
C ILE A 54 18.81 3.07 3.38
N ALA A 55 19.53 4.12 3.78
CA ALA A 55 19.00 5.48 3.82
C ALA A 55 18.51 5.94 2.44
N VAL A 56 19.30 5.70 1.37
CA VAL A 56 18.91 6.04 0.00
C VAL A 56 17.66 5.24 -0.43
N GLY A 57 17.61 3.95 -0.13
CA GLY A 57 16.44 3.10 -0.44
C GLY A 57 15.15 3.59 0.23
N LEU A 58 15.25 4.03 1.49
CA LEU A 58 14.13 4.63 2.23
C LEU A 58 13.65 5.94 1.56
N VAL A 59 14.57 6.80 1.14
CA VAL A 59 14.26 8.08 0.47
C VAL A 59 13.63 7.84 -0.90
N VAL A 60 14.22 6.96 -1.72
CA VAL A 60 13.69 6.59 -3.05
C VAL A 60 12.25 6.10 -2.94
N TYR A 61 11.94 5.30 -1.92
CA TYR A 61 10.59 4.81 -1.70
C TYR A 61 9.61 5.89 -1.20
N ALA A 62 10.08 6.83 -0.38
CA ALA A 62 9.24 7.91 0.14
C ALA A 62 8.81 8.91 -0.94
N VAL A 63 9.58 9.04 -2.03
CA VAL A 63 9.25 9.93 -3.14
C VAL A 63 8.09 9.36 -3.97
N ARG A 64 6.95 10.06 -3.94
CA ARG A 64 5.77 9.72 -4.73
C ARG A 64 5.84 10.15 -6.20
N ASN A 65 6.58 11.22 -6.50
CA ASN A 65 6.74 11.70 -7.88
C ASN A 65 7.61 10.73 -8.70
N GLY A 66 7.02 10.12 -9.73
CA GLY A 66 7.69 9.16 -10.59
C GLY A 66 8.97 9.67 -11.24
N TRP A 67 9.02 10.94 -11.67
CA TRP A 67 10.21 11.54 -12.28
C TRP A 67 11.35 11.72 -11.29
N ILE A 68 11.04 12.22 -10.08
CA ILE A 68 12.05 12.39 -9.03
C ILE A 68 12.56 11.02 -8.58
N ARG A 69 11.66 10.04 -8.44
CA ARG A 69 12.05 8.67 -8.11
C ARG A 69 12.94 8.04 -9.18
N LEU A 70 12.66 8.27 -10.47
CA LEU A 70 13.52 7.84 -11.57
C LEU A 70 14.91 8.48 -11.48
N LEU A 71 14.98 9.79 -11.26
CA LEU A 71 16.26 10.51 -11.10
C LEU A 71 17.06 9.95 -9.92
N LEU A 72 16.41 9.64 -8.80
CA LEU A 72 17.07 9.02 -7.65
C LEU A 72 17.57 7.61 -7.95
N LEU A 73 16.82 6.80 -8.71
CA LEU A 73 17.26 5.48 -9.16
C LEU A 73 18.47 5.57 -10.11
N VAL A 74 18.48 6.54 -11.02
CA VAL A 74 19.66 6.84 -11.85
C VAL A 74 20.84 7.27 -10.98
N GLY A 75 20.60 8.08 -9.95
CA GLY A 75 21.61 8.45 -8.95
C GLY A 75 22.20 7.24 -8.22
N VAL A 76 21.37 6.29 -7.77
CA VAL A 76 21.80 5.02 -7.16
C VAL A 76 22.72 4.24 -8.11
N LEU A 77 22.34 4.13 -9.39
CA LEU A 77 23.16 3.46 -10.40
C LEU A 77 24.49 4.19 -10.63
N GLY A 78 24.47 5.52 -10.67
CA GLY A 78 25.67 6.35 -10.78
C GLY A 78 26.64 6.14 -9.62
N VAL A 79 26.13 6.09 -8.38
CA VAL A 79 26.95 5.81 -7.19
C VAL A 79 27.49 4.38 -7.23
N ALA A 80 26.67 3.39 -7.59
CA ALA A 80 27.14 2.00 -7.73
C ALA A 80 28.25 1.86 -8.78
N PHE A 81 28.13 2.58 -9.90
CA PHE A 81 29.16 2.61 -10.94
C PHE A 81 30.44 3.30 -10.45
N ALA A 82 30.32 4.44 -9.77
CA ALA A 82 31.46 5.14 -9.19
C ALA A 82 32.20 4.28 -8.15
N LEU A 83 31.47 3.52 -7.32
CA LEU A 83 32.05 2.58 -6.37
C LEU A 83 32.77 1.42 -7.06
N ASN A 84 32.25 0.91 -8.18
CA ASN A 84 32.93 -0.11 -8.98
C ASN A 84 34.20 0.42 -9.67
N ALA A 85 34.23 1.69 -10.06
CA ALA A 85 35.39 2.35 -10.64
C ALA A 85 36.43 2.77 -9.58
N SER A 86 36.08 2.69 -8.30
CA SER A 86 36.98 3.04 -7.19
C SER A 86 38.04 1.96 -6.94
N SER A 87 39.05 2.29 -6.13
CA SER A 87 40.08 1.34 -5.71
C SER A 87 39.55 0.24 -4.76
N MET A 88 38.31 0.31 -4.29
CA MET A 88 37.68 -0.69 -3.43
C MET A 88 36.84 -1.66 -4.27
N ALA A 89 37.48 -2.74 -4.73
CA ALA A 89 36.81 -3.79 -5.47
C ALA A 89 35.61 -4.35 -4.67
N GLY A 90 34.42 -4.34 -5.27
CA GLY A 90 33.20 -4.85 -4.63
C GLY A 90 32.50 -3.88 -3.68
N ALA A 91 32.94 -2.63 -3.53
CA ALA A 91 32.27 -1.63 -2.69
C ALA A 91 30.82 -1.31 -3.14
N SER A 92 30.49 -1.51 -4.41
CA SER A 92 29.11 -1.36 -4.90
C SER A 92 28.15 -2.38 -4.28
N VAL A 93 28.63 -3.58 -3.94
CA VAL A 93 27.81 -4.69 -3.43
C VAL A 93 27.11 -4.33 -2.10
N PRO A 94 27.79 -3.89 -1.03
CA PRO A 94 27.12 -3.49 0.21
C PRO A 94 26.19 -2.29 0.04
N PHE A 95 26.50 -1.36 -0.88
CA PHE A 95 25.66 -0.20 -1.16
C PHE A 95 24.34 -0.59 -1.87
N VAL A 96 24.42 -1.40 -2.93
CA VAL A 96 23.24 -1.89 -3.66
C VAL A 96 22.41 -2.80 -2.77
N ALA A 97 23.05 -3.71 -2.03
CA ALA A 97 22.38 -4.55 -1.04
C ALA A 97 21.66 -3.70 0.02
N GLY A 98 22.32 -2.69 0.57
CA GLY A 98 21.71 -1.74 1.49
C GLY A 98 20.49 -1.03 0.88
N THR A 99 20.58 -0.59 -0.38
CA THR A 99 19.48 0.09 -1.09
C THR A 99 18.26 -0.82 -1.24
N LEU A 100 18.48 -2.09 -1.61
CA LEU A 100 17.41 -3.10 -1.67
C LEU A 100 16.79 -3.34 -0.29
N VAL A 101 17.62 -3.49 0.75
CA VAL A 101 17.14 -3.66 2.13
C VAL A 101 16.31 -2.44 2.57
N GLY A 102 16.77 -1.21 2.30
CA GLY A 102 16.01 0.00 2.57
C GLY A 102 14.65 0.03 1.86
N ALA A 103 14.58 -0.43 0.61
CA ALA A 103 13.32 -0.55 -0.12
C ALA A 103 12.39 -1.62 0.49
N PHE A 104 12.91 -2.76 0.96
CA PHE A 104 12.11 -3.77 1.65
C PHE A 104 11.60 -3.29 3.02
N LEU A 105 12.44 -2.59 3.78
CA LEU A 105 12.05 -1.96 5.05
C LEU A 105 11.04 -0.82 4.89
N SER A 106 10.88 -0.33 3.67
CA SER A 106 9.92 0.72 3.34
C SER A 106 8.49 0.21 3.15
N ARG A 107 8.28 -1.11 3.07
CA ARG A 107 6.95 -1.70 2.83
C ARG A 107 6.01 -1.48 4.01
N ASP A 108 4.73 -1.30 3.70
CA ASP A 108 3.66 -1.04 4.69
C ASP A 108 3.36 -2.22 5.63
N GLU A 109 3.91 -3.41 5.35
CA GLU A 109 3.78 -4.58 6.21
C GLU A 109 4.48 -4.41 7.56
N TRP A 110 5.48 -3.55 7.64
CA TRP A 110 6.31 -3.38 8.82
C TRP A 110 5.64 -2.54 9.93
N PRO A 111 5.78 -2.94 11.20
CA PRO A 111 5.07 -2.30 12.30
C PRO A 111 5.51 -0.85 12.56
N TRP A 112 6.74 -0.47 12.22
CA TRP A 112 7.21 0.91 12.38
C TRP A 112 6.65 1.88 11.34
N ARG A 113 6.07 1.39 10.23
CA ARG A 113 5.38 2.22 9.23
C ARG A 113 3.98 2.63 9.67
N ARG A 114 3.49 2.08 10.79
CA ARG A 114 2.21 2.47 11.37
C ARG A 114 2.30 3.84 12.00
N SER A 115 1.32 4.69 11.72
CA SER A 115 1.22 5.98 12.38
C SER A 115 1.00 5.78 13.90
N ALA A 116 1.31 6.78 14.70
CA ALA A 116 1.04 6.72 16.14
C ALA A 116 -0.46 6.53 16.40
N GLU A 117 -1.31 7.16 15.57
CA GLU A 117 -2.76 7.02 15.61
C GLU A 117 -3.22 5.60 15.27
N GLU A 118 -2.64 4.97 14.26
CA GLU A 118 -2.96 3.58 13.86
C GLU A 118 -2.64 2.60 15.00
N ARG A 119 -1.51 2.78 15.68
CA ARG A 119 -1.14 1.99 16.87
C ARG A 119 -2.08 2.23 18.05
N LEU A 120 -2.52 3.46 18.28
CA LEU A 120 -3.49 3.79 19.33
C LEU A 120 -4.85 3.14 19.05
N ARG A 121 -5.32 3.14 17.80
CA ARG A 121 -6.58 2.48 17.41
C ARG A 121 -6.53 0.97 17.58
N GLU A 122 -5.41 0.33 17.22
CA GLU A 122 -5.21 -1.12 17.47
C GLU A 122 -5.29 -1.46 18.97
N SER A 123 -4.81 -0.57 19.84
CA SER A 123 -4.85 -0.77 21.30
C SER A 123 -6.22 -0.55 21.94
N HIS A 124 -7.10 0.22 21.29
CA HIS A 124 -8.43 0.58 21.78
C HIS A 124 -9.48 0.42 20.67
N PRO A 125 -9.82 -0.82 20.27
CA PRO A 125 -10.81 -1.04 19.22
C PRO A 125 -12.17 -0.50 19.67
N ARG A 126 -12.75 0.42 18.89
CA ARG A 126 -14.16 0.81 19.08
C ARG A 126 -15.05 -0.39 18.81
N SER A 127 -16.12 -0.52 19.58
CA SER A 127 -17.17 -1.50 19.30
C SER A 127 -17.75 -1.21 17.92
N LEU A 128 -17.86 -2.22 17.06
CA LEU A 128 -18.45 -2.10 15.73
C LEU A 128 -19.88 -1.52 15.78
N ALA A 129 -20.64 -1.85 16.84
CA ALA A 129 -21.99 -1.35 17.06
C ALA A 129 -22.05 0.18 17.31
N SER A 130 -20.93 0.82 17.62
CA SER A 130 -20.85 2.28 17.83
C SER A 130 -20.51 3.08 16.58
N ILE A 131 -20.18 2.41 15.48
CA ILE A 131 -19.79 3.05 14.23
C ILE A 131 -21.06 3.20 13.38
N GLY A 132 -21.64 4.40 13.40
CA GLY A 132 -22.76 4.75 12.54
C GLY A 132 -22.36 4.82 11.06
N PRO A 133 -23.32 4.77 10.12
CA PRO A 133 -23.03 4.95 8.71
C PRO A 133 -22.52 6.38 8.43
N TRP A 134 -21.70 6.50 7.39
CA TRP A 134 -21.31 7.79 6.84
C TRP A 134 -22.06 8.06 5.54
N SER A 135 -22.37 9.32 5.26
CA SER A 135 -22.97 9.73 3.99
C SER A 135 -22.49 11.12 3.60
N GLY A 136 -22.18 11.31 2.32
CA GLY A 136 -21.71 12.57 1.74
C GLY A 136 -21.45 12.43 0.24
N SER A 137 -21.58 13.52 -0.51
CA SER A 137 -21.34 13.56 -1.97
C SER A 137 -22.02 12.42 -2.77
N GLY A 138 -23.24 12.02 -2.36
CA GLY A 138 -24.01 10.94 -2.99
C GLY A 138 -23.57 9.52 -2.63
N LEU A 139 -22.50 9.35 -1.86
CA LEU A 139 -21.97 8.07 -1.40
C LEU A 139 -22.39 7.81 0.05
N THR A 140 -22.83 6.59 0.33
CA THR A 140 -23.09 6.10 1.68
C THR A 140 -22.13 4.96 1.99
N ALA A 141 -21.60 4.93 3.21
CA ALA A 141 -20.69 3.90 3.68
C ALA A 141 -21.22 3.28 4.97
N THR A 142 -21.43 1.96 4.96
CA THR A 142 -21.95 1.17 6.08
C THR A 142 -21.04 -0.01 6.37
N LEU A 143 -21.07 -0.52 7.60
CA LEU A 143 -20.36 -1.77 7.92
C LEU A 143 -21.09 -2.95 7.27
N ALA A 144 -20.32 -3.86 6.66
CA ALA A 144 -20.87 -5.06 6.05
C ALA A 144 -19.93 -6.25 6.27
N GLU A 145 -20.45 -7.45 6.10
CA GLU A 145 -19.64 -8.66 6.01
C GLU A 145 -19.11 -8.84 4.59
N VAL A 146 -17.83 -9.20 4.48
CA VAL A 146 -17.14 -9.39 3.20
C VAL A 146 -16.53 -10.79 3.17
N PRO A 147 -16.70 -11.56 2.09
CA PRO A 147 -16.18 -12.92 2.01
C PRO A 147 -14.64 -12.94 1.98
N VAL A 148 -14.07 -13.94 2.63
CA VAL A 148 -12.62 -14.14 2.80
C VAL A 148 -12.24 -15.54 2.34
N GLY A 149 -11.76 -15.62 1.09
CA GLY A 149 -11.32 -16.88 0.50
C GLY A 149 -12.43 -17.87 0.19
N THR A 150 -12.05 -19.09 -0.14
CA THR A 150 -12.94 -20.10 -0.76
C THR A 150 -13.82 -20.89 0.22
N ARG A 151 -13.82 -20.56 1.52
CA ARG A 151 -14.52 -21.36 2.55
C ARG A 151 -15.68 -20.65 3.25
N GLY A 152 -16.23 -19.60 2.64
CA GLY A 152 -17.38 -18.88 3.19
C GLY A 152 -17.11 -18.20 4.55
N ALA A 153 -15.84 -17.98 4.90
CA ALA A 153 -15.49 -17.16 6.04
C ALA A 153 -15.76 -15.70 5.68
N THR A 154 -16.29 -14.91 6.60
CA THR A 154 -16.49 -13.46 6.41
C THR A 154 -15.61 -12.65 7.38
N GLU A 155 -15.23 -11.45 6.95
CA GLU A 155 -14.63 -10.44 7.82
C GLU A 155 -15.41 -9.13 7.74
N THR A 156 -15.17 -8.23 8.70
CA THR A 156 -15.73 -6.88 8.64
C THR A 156 -15.14 -6.14 7.44
N GLY A 157 -16.00 -5.61 6.59
CA GLY A 157 -15.70 -4.70 5.49
C GLY A 157 -16.64 -3.50 5.51
N VAL A 158 -16.63 -2.77 4.40
CA VAL A 158 -17.46 -1.58 4.19
C VAL A 158 -18.27 -1.78 2.92
N LEU A 159 -19.58 -1.62 3.02
CA LEU A 159 -20.46 -1.48 1.87
C LEU A 159 -20.52 0.00 1.48
N LEU A 160 -20.15 0.28 0.24
CA LEU A 160 -20.23 1.60 -0.39
C LEU A 160 -21.40 1.61 -1.37
N GLU A 161 -22.27 2.60 -1.25
CA GLU A 161 -23.48 2.71 -2.07
C GLU A 161 -23.62 4.13 -2.64
N SER A 162 -23.84 4.22 -3.94
CA SER A 162 -24.20 5.47 -4.62
C SER A 162 -25.16 5.16 -5.77
N GLY A 163 -26.39 5.67 -5.66
CA GLY A 163 -27.44 5.37 -6.64
C GLY A 163 -27.77 3.88 -6.69
N ASP A 164 -27.64 3.27 -7.87
CA ASP A 164 -27.85 1.84 -8.12
C ASP A 164 -26.56 1.00 -8.00
N VAL A 165 -25.43 1.63 -7.67
CA VAL A 165 -24.14 0.96 -7.52
C VAL A 165 -23.85 0.71 -6.06
N ALA A 166 -23.67 -0.57 -5.72
CA ALA A 166 -23.26 -1.04 -4.41
C ALA A 166 -22.00 -1.90 -4.55
N ALA A 167 -21.04 -1.71 -3.65
CA ALA A 167 -19.79 -2.45 -3.65
C ALA A 167 -19.25 -2.66 -2.23
N ARG A 168 -18.87 -3.90 -1.93
CA ARG A 168 -18.19 -4.25 -0.68
C ARG A 168 -16.69 -4.15 -0.84
N VAL A 169 -16.05 -3.39 0.04
CA VAL A 169 -14.61 -3.16 0.06
C VAL A 169 -14.04 -3.63 1.38
N ARG A 170 -12.84 -4.20 1.36
CA ARG A 170 -12.14 -4.63 2.58
C ARG A 170 -11.64 -3.42 3.36
N VAL A 171 -11.70 -3.46 4.70
CA VAL A 171 -11.24 -2.35 5.54
C VAL A 171 -9.76 -2.05 5.32
N ASP A 172 -8.92 -3.06 5.09
CA ASP A 172 -7.49 -2.86 4.91
C ASP A 172 -7.12 -2.18 3.59
N GLU A 173 -7.88 -2.44 2.52
CA GLU A 173 -7.76 -1.72 1.25
C GLU A 173 -8.26 -0.29 1.37
N LEU A 174 -9.42 -0.11 2.01
CA LEU A 174 -9.95 1.21 2.29
C LEU A 174 -8.97 2.06 3.12
N HIS A 175 -8.40 1.49 4.19
CA HIS A 175 -7.39 2.16 5.03
C HIS A 175 -6.14 2.53 4.23
N ARG A 176 -5.65 1.63 3.37
CA ARG A 176 -4.50 1.93 2.50
C ARG A 176 -4.82 3.06 1.53
N LEU A 177 -6.02 3.09 0.96
CA LEU A 177 -6.47 4.17 0.08
C LEU A 177 -6.56 5.51 0.83
N VAL A 178 -7.27 5.57 1.97
CA VAL A 178 -7.49 6.83 2.70
C VAL A 178 -6.23 7.39 3.36
N THR A 179 -5.26 6.54 3.69
CA THR A 179 -3.90 6.95 4.13
C THR A 179 -2.96 7.26 2.97
N GLY A 180 -3.44 7.09 1.74
CA GLY A 180 -2.70 7.34 0.50
C GLY A 180 -1.56 6.37 0.23
N ARG A 181 -1.53 5.22 0.93
CA ARG A 181 -0.61 4.09 0.73
C ARG A 181 -0.99 3.24 -0.49
N ALA A 182 -2.26 3.25 -0.89
CA ALA A 182 -2.74 2.71 -2.15
C ALA A 182 -3.43 3.80 -2.99
N GLY A 183 -3.48 3.59 -4.30
CA GLY A 183 -4.23 4.45 -5.22
C GLY A 183 -5.68 3.98 -5.44
N ILE A 184 -5.96 2.70 -5.23
CA ILE A 184 -7.25 2.06 -5.51
C ILE A 184 -7.61 1.13 -4.35
N ALA A 185 -8.88 1.08 -3.99
CA ALA A 185 -9.50 -0.01 -3.25
C ALA A 185 -10.54 -0.70 -4.15
N GLU A 186 -10.46 -2.03 -4.25
CA GLU A 186 -11.25 -2.83 -5.18
C GLU A 186 -12.42 -3.51 -4.46
N SER A 187 -13.55 -3.64 -5.16
CA SER A 187 -14.72 -4.37 -4.66
C SER A 187 -14.45 -5.87 -4.62
N VAL A 188 -14.87 -6.55 -3.55
CA VAL A 188 -14.75 -8.00 -3.39
C VAL A 188 -15.87 -8.75 -4.12
N ASP A 189 -16.97 -8.09 -4.47
CA ASP A 189 -18.13 -8.71 -5.11
C ASP A 189 -17.87 -9.16 -6.57
N SER A 190 -16.64 -8.98 -7.10
CA SER A 190 -16.22 -9.42 -8.43
C SER A 190 -16.03 -10.94 -8.57
N ASP A 191 -15.90 -11.67 -7.46
CA ASP A 191 -15.62 -13.12 -7.44
C ASP A 191 -16.89 -14.00 -7.44
N ASP A 192 -18.09 -13.42 -7.34
CA ASP A 192 -19.34 -14.18 -7.46
C ASP A 192 -19.58 -14.54 -8.93
N SER A 193 -19.50 -15.84 -9.22
CA SER A 193 -19.49 -16.49 -10.54
C SER A 193 -20.73 -16.25 -11.42
N ASP A 194 -21.68 -15.42 -11.00
CA ASP A 194 -22.93 -15.11 -11.71
C ASP A 194 -23.01 -13.67 -12.24
N ALA A 195 -21.99 -12.82 -12.05
CA ALA A 195 -22.02 -11.45 -12.55
C ALA A 195 -20.73 -11.04 -13.28
N SER A 196 -20.70 -11.29 -14.59
CA SER A 196 -19.87 -10.52 -15.51
C SER A 196 -20.12 -9.02 -15.30
N GLY A 197 -19.11 -8.28 -14.82
CA GLY A 197 -19.07 -6.80 -14.92
C GLY A 197 -19.58 -5.98 -13.72
N ARG A 198 -19.29 -6.39 -12.48
CA ARG A 198 -19.58 -5.58 -11.27
C ARG A 198 -18.35 -5.15 -10.48
N THR A 199 -17.16 -5.15 -11.08
CA THR A 199 -15.99 -4.58 -10.41
C THR A 199 -16.22 -3.09 -10.21
N VAL A 200 -16.06 -2.62 -8.99
CA VAL A 200 -16.18 -1.22 -8.61
C VAL A 200 -14.90 -0.81 -7.91
N TYR A 201 -14.35 0.34 -8.31
CA TYR A 201 -13.16 0.92 -7.72
C TYR A 201 -13.53 2.17 -6.94
N LEU A 202 -12.94 2.31 -5.76
CA LEU A 202 -12.75 3.61 -5.13
C LEU A 202 -11.29 4.02 -5.39
N THR A 203 -11.08 5.00 -6.26
CA THR A 203 -9.74 5.40 -6.73
C THR A 203 -9.39 6.83 -6.32
N ARG A 204 -8.12 7.09 -6.05
CA ARG A 204 -7.58 8.44 -5.90
C ARG A 204 -7.21 8.98 -7.27
N VAL A 205 -7.68 10.18 -7.60
CA VAL A 205 -7.55 10.77 -8.93
C VAL A 205 -6.09 10.89 -9.37
N ASP A 206 -5.20 11.35 -8.50
CA ASP A 206 -3.76 11.51 -8.79
C ASP A 206 -2.98 10.19 -9.01
N SER A 207 -3.63 9.03 -8.79
CA SER A 207 -2.98 7.72 -8.84
C SER A 207 -3.22 6.97 -10.15
N SER A 208 -4.19 7.41 -10.94
CA SER A 208 -4.52 6.84 -12.23
C SER A 208 -3.66 7.45 -13.34
N SER A 209 -3.17 6.61 -14.26
CA SER A 209 -2.46 7.10 -15.44
C SER A 209 -3.44 7.90 -16.33
N PRO A 210 -3.08 9.11 -16.81
CA PRO A 210 -3.92 9.86 -17.74
C PRO A 210 -4.26 9.09 -19.02
N ASP A 211 -3.36 8.19 -19.44
CA ASP A 211 -3.51 7.36 -20.65
C ASP A 211 -4.33 6.08 -20.41
N SER A 212 -4.89 5.90 -19.21
CA SER A 212 -5.76 4.76 -18.89
C SER A 212 -7.23 5.13 -19.08
N ILE A 213 -8.08 4.15 -19.40
CA ILE A 213 -9.55 4.34 -19.50
C ILE A 213 -10.12 4.96 -18.21
N VAL A 214 -9.59 4.55 -17.05
CA VAL A 214 -9.95 5.16 -15.76
C VAL A 214 -9.47 6.61 -15.69
N GLY A 215 -8.24 6.89 -16.11
CA GLY A 215 -7.69 8.25 -16.17
C GLY A 215 -8.51 9.19 -17.04
N GLU A 216 -8.99 8.73 -18.20
CA GLU A 216 -9.87 9.50 -19.10
C GLU A 216 -11.17 9.92 -18.40
N VAL A 217 -11.79 9.03 -17.62
CA VAL A 217 -13.01 9.33 -16.84
C VAL A 217 -12.74 10.33 -15.70
N LEU A 218 -11.51 10.40 -15.21
CA LEU A 218 -11.12 11.26 -14.09
C LEU A 218 -10.57 12.62 -14.52
N VAL A 219 -10.47 12.89 -15.82
CA VAL A 219 -9.96 14.16 -16.35
C VAL A 219 -10.77 15.33 -15.79
N GLY A 220 -10.06 16.33 -15.27
CA GLY A 220 -10.65 17.56 -14.73
C GLY A 220 -11.07 17.49 -13.26
N LEU A 221 -10.98 16.33 -12.61
CA LEU A 221 -11.23 16.21 -11.18
C LEU A 221 -10.01 16.63 -10.34
N PRO A 222 -10.22 17.08 -9.08
CA PRO A 222 -9.11 17.40 -8.17
C PRO A 222 -8.26 16.17 -7.87
N GLY A 223 -6.93 16.30 -7.87
CA GLY A 223 -6.01 15.17 -7.70
C GLY A 223 -6.15 14.43 -6.36
N ASP A 224 -6.55 15.12 -5.30
CA ASP A 224 -6.75 14.55 -3.97
C ASP A 224 -8.13 13.87 -3.79
N ALA A 225 -9.03 14.03 -4.76
CA ALA A 225 -10.38 13.47 -4.73
C ALA A 225 -10.38 11.94 -4.76
N LEU A 226 -11.44 11.35 -4.20
CA LEU A 226 -11.75 9.93 -4.37
C LEU A 226 -12.94 9.77 -5.30
N ALA A 227 -12.77 9.00 -6.36
CA ALA A 227 -13.82 8.70 -7.33
C ALA A 227 -14.30 7.25 -7.16
N PHE A 228 -15.61 7.08 -7.04
CA PHE A 228 -16.29 5.79 -6.99
C PHE A 228 -16.74 5.43 -8.41
N LEU A 229 -16.14 4.40 -9.00
CA LEU A 229 -16.20 4.07 -10.41
C LEU A 229 -16.70 2.65 -10.59
N ARG A 230 -17.73 2.47 -11.42
CA ARG A 230 -18.11 1.16 -11.92
C ARG A 230 -17.28 0.80 -13.15
N ILE A 231 -16.66 -0.37 -13.14
CA ILE A 231 -15.83 -0.88 -14.23
C ILE A 231 -16.66 -1.85 -15.08
N THR A 232 -17.10 -1.37 -16.23
CA THR A 232 -17.87 -2.13 -17.22
C THR A 232 -17.36 -1.87 -18.63
N ASP A 233 -17.79 -2.70 -19.58
CA ASP A 233 -17.61 -2.47 -21.01
C ASP A 233 -19.00 -2.28 -21.67
N PRO A 234 -19.35 -1.08 -22.17
CA PRO A 234 -18.53 0.13 -22.20
C PRO A 234 -18.37 0.80 -20.82
N MET A 235 -17.28 1.55 -20.66
CA MET A 235 -17.00 2.33 -19.43
C MET A 235 -17.99 3.50 -19.31
N PRO A 236 -18.55 3.77 -18.12
CA PRO A 236 -19.37 4.96 -17.89
C PRO A 236 -18.57 6.25 -18.12
N ALA A 237 -19.23 7.26 -18.67
CA ALA A 237 -18.58 8.54 -19.00
C ALA A 237 -18.19 9.39 -17.77
N ALA A 238 -18.70 9.05 -16.57
CA ALA A 238 -18.43 9.78 -15.34
C ALA A 238 -18.41 8.83 -14.13
N PRO A 239 -17.72 9.18 -13.04
CA PRO A 239 -17.80 8.46 -11.78
C PRO A 239 -19.21 8.50 -11.19
N THR A 240 -19.58 7.42 -10.50
CA THR A 240 -20.88 7.32 -9.80
C THR A 240 -20.96 8.28 -8.62
N ALA A 241 -19.84 8.50 -7.92
CA ALA A 241 -19.69 9.53 -6.90
C ALA A 241 -18.26 10.06 -6.88
N VAL A 242 -18.09 11.31 -6.44
CA VAL A 242 -16.77 11.93 -6.27
C VAL A 242 -16.73 12.64 -4.93
N LEU A 243 -15.83 12.20 -4.05
CA LEU A 243 -15.58 12.81 -2.75
C LEU A 243 -14.51 13.88 -2.89
N THR A 244 -14.85 15.12 -2.51
CA THR A 244 -13.94 16.26 -2.49
C THR A 244 -14.08 17.05 -1.19
N GLY A 245 -13.12 17.93 -0.89
CA GLY A 245 -13.23 18.90 0.19
C GLY A 245 -13.59 18.30 1.56
N SER A 246 -14.63 18.84 2.20
CA SER A 246 -15.09 18.42 3.53
C SER A 246 -15.58 16.98 3.58
N ASP A 247 -16.26 16.52 2.53
CA ASP A 247 -16.84 15.17 2.49
C ASP A 247 -15.73 14.13 2.41
N LEU A 248 -14.68 14.42 1.63
CA LEU A 248 -13.49 13.59 1.59
C LEU A 248 -12.81 13.51 2.97
N VAL A 249 -12.66 14.64 3.68
CA VAL A 249 -12.05 14.66 5.02
C VAL A 249 -12.89 13.84 6.00
N ALA A 250 -14.20 14.08 6.04
CA ALA A 250 -15.13 13.37 6.92
C ALA A 250 -15.16 11.86 6.62
N PHE A 251 -15.13 11.48 5.35
CA PHE A 251 -15.05 10.08 4.94
C PHE A 251 -13.76 9.42 5.40
N ARG A 252 -12.61 10.09 5.23
CA ARG A 252 -11.30 9.57 5.68
C ARG A 252 -11.30 9.35 7.19
N GLU A 253 -11.81 10.32 7.96
CA GLU A 253 -11.93 10.19 9.41
C GLU A 253 -12.81 9.01 9.79
N TRP A 254 -14.00 8.90 9.18
CA TRP A 254 -14.92 7.80 9.41
C TRP A 254 -14.32 6.43 9.06
N ALA A 255 -13.70 6.30 7.88
CA ALA A 255 -13.10 5.05 7.41
C ALA A 255 -12.03 4.56 8.39
N LEU A 256 -11.25 5.48 8.97
CA LEU A 256 -10.23 5.18 9.97
C LEU A 256 -10.79 4.82 11.35
N THR A 257 -12.08 5.07 11.62
CA THR A 257 -12.74 4.57 12.84
C THR A 257 -13.10 3.09 12.74
N VAL A 258 -13.25 2.55 11.54
CA VAL A 258 -13.52 1.13 11.31
C VAL A 258 -12.25 0.35 11.66
N PRO A 259 -12.29 -0.59 12.63
CA PRO A 259 -11.12 -1.34 13.01
C PRO A 259 -10.67 -2.24 11.86
N ALA A 260 -9.40 -2.16 11.50
CA ALA A 260 -8.81 -3.08 10.56
C ALA A 260 -8.79 -4.50 11.16
N PRO A 261 -9.08 -5.54 10.37
CA PRO A 261 -9.06 -6.93 10.82
C PRO A 261 -7.64 -7.40 11.16
#